data_AF-A0A836IAX4-F1
#
_entry.id   AF-A0A836IAX4-F1
#
_cell.length_a   1.000
_cell.length_b   1.000
_cell.length_c   1.000
_cell.angle_alpha   90.00
_cell.angle_beta   90.00
_cell.angle_gamma   90.00
#
_symmetry.space_group_name_H-M   'P 1'
#
loop_
_entity.id
_entity.type
_entity.pdbx_description
1 polymer ?
#
loop_
_entity_poly.entity_id
_entity_poly.type
_entity_poly.pdbx_seq_one_letter_code
_entity_poly.pdbx_strand_id
1 'polypeptide(L)'
;MYIERSKNENLVVYQANLVDSETGEPVRSGANQPHCSFKAGDPLHVYWIKINSEHVARRRARGELEDTCELSMIERNLAYGCKAAVIRKDKFVSEVLPDRASRAAASKEMIEAIGLVYDEFQPCVCRFVAASSWAVWMLRLSPLVEGEDAATSVALSTESEASPPCRGGEEHALPPRDTVVVMVAMVDGQLSVLEKVYVASVEPKHFYQLPKVEYVEVHGTSLETGAPTYEKRRS
;
A
#
# COMPACT_ATOMS: atom_id res chain seq x y z
N MET A 1 -1.01 5.32 -1.93
CA MET A 1 -1.24 6.06 -0.67
C MET A 1 -0.54 7.41 -0.75
N TYR A 2 -1.11 8.45 -0.15
CA TYR A 2 -0.44 9.73 0.01
C TYR A 2 -0.78 10.36 1.37
N ILE A 3 0.06 11.30 1.81
CA ILE A 3 -0.21 12.18 2.94
C ILE A 3 -0.36 13.60 2.40
N GLU A 4 -1.49 14.23 2.69
CA GLU A 4 -1.73 15.63 2.32
C GLU A 4 -1.26 16.57 3.43
N ARG A 5 -0.56 17.63 3.05
CA ARG A 5 -0.15 18.69 3.97
C ARG A 5 -1.16 19.82 3.99
N SER A 6 -1.86 19.98 5.11
CA SER A 6 -2.90 21.02 5.30
C SER A 6 -2.43 22.46 5.06
N LYS A 7 -1.14 22.76 5.25
CA LYS A 7 -0.60 24.14 5.10
C LYS A 7 -0.59 24.63 3.66
N ASN A 8 -0.44 23.72 2.68
CA ASN A 8 -0.17 24.11 1.30
C ASN A 8 -0.60 23.07 0.25
N GLU A 9 -1.46 22.12 0.63
CA GLU A 9 -2.02 21.06 -0.22
C GLU A 9 -0.99 20.16 -0.90
N ASN A 10 0.30 20.31 -0.56
CA ASN A 10 1.34 19.45 -1.10
C ASN A 10 1.08 18.00 -0.66
N LEU A 11 1.32 17.07 -1.57
CA LEU A 11 1.13 15.65 -1.31
C LEU A 11 2.48 14.97 -1.17
N VAL A 12 2.66 14.17 -0.12
CA VAL A 12 3.71 13.16 -0.09
C VAL A 12 3.12 11.87 -0.64
N VAL A 13 3.67 11.37 -1.73
CA VAL A 13 3.22 10.16 -2.40
C VAL A 13 4.13 9.00 -2.06
N TYR A 14 3.52 7.84 -1.81
CA TYR A 14 4.19 6.58 -1.55
C TYR A 14 3.89 5.65 -2.73
N GLN A 15 4.86 5.50 -3.63
CA GLN A 15 4.74 4.73 -4.85
C GLN A 15 5.53 3.42 -4.73
N ALA A 16 4.89 2.30 -5.02
CA ALA A 16 5.57 1.02 -5.08
C ALA A 16 6.47 0.94 -6.30
N ASN A 17 7.70 0.47 -6.10
CA ASN A 17 8.62 0.16 -7.18
C ASN A 17 8.47 -1.32 -7.53
N LEU A 18 7.95 -1.57 -8.73
CA LEU A 18 7.75 -2.91 -9.26
C LEU A 18 8.81 -3.22 -10.31
N VAL A 19 9.21 -4.48 -10.36
CA VAL A 19 10.14 -5.03 -11.36
C VAL A 19 9.61 -6.34 -11.90
N ASP A 20 9.97 -6.66 -13.12
CA ASP A 20 9.89 -8.03 -13.61
C ASP A 20 11.00 -8.86 -12.93
N SER A 21 10.62 -9.94 -12.26
CA SER A 21 11.53 -10.77 -11.49
C SER A 21 12.50 -11.60 -12.34
N GLU A 22 12.21 -11.80 -13.63
CA GLU A 22 13.12 -12.48 -14.54
C GLU A 22 14.19 -11.54 -15.10
N THR A 23 13.77 -10.37 -15.58
CA THR A 23 14.64 -9.40 -16.25
C THR A 23 15.28 -8.40 -15.29
N GLY A 24 14.64 -8.14 -14.15
CA GLY A 24 15.01 -7.11 -13.19
C GLY A 24 14.63 -5.69 -13.62
N GLU A 25 13.97 -5.54 -14.78
CA GLU A 25 13.61 -4.24 -15.33
C GLU A 25 12.40 -3.63 -14.62
N PRO A 26 12.35 -2.29 -14.47
CA PRO A 26 11.24 -1.62 -13.79
C PRO A 26 9.95 -1.73 -14.62
N VAL A 27 8.85 -2.06 -13.95
CA VAL A 27 7.52 -2.15 -14.58
C VAL A 27 6.56 -1.15 -13.95
N ARG A 28 5.72 -0.51 -14.78
CA ARG A 28 4.72 0.46 -14.32
C ARG A 28 3.49 -0.21 -13.71
N SER A 29 3.15 -1.39 -14.23
CA SER A 29 2.11 -2.27 -13.72
C SER A 29 2.50 -3.72 -14.02
N GLY A 30 1.87 -4.68 -13.34
CA GLY A 30 1.99 -6.09 -13.69
C GLY A 30 0.97 -6.55 -14.74
N ALA A 31 0.30 -5.65 -15.44
CA ALA A 31 -0.53 -6.04 -16.58
C ALA A 31 0.35 -6.70 -17.65
N ASN A 32 -0.06 -7.88 -18.11
CA ASN A 32 0.69 -8.71 -19.08
C ASN A 32 2.08 -9.17 -18.59
N GLN A 33 2.36 -9.09 -17.29
CA GLN A 33 3.65 -9.45 -16.68
C GLN A 33 3.42 -10.53 -15.61
N PRO A 34 3.62 -11.83 -15.93
CA PRO A 34 3.38 -12.91 -14.97
C PRO A 34 4.36 -12.87 -13.79
N HIS A 35 5.52 -12.26 -13.98
CA HIS A 35 6.65 -12.26 -13.04
C HIS A 35 6.84 -10.91 -12.32
N CYS A 36 5.78 -10.13 -12.13
CA CYS A 36 5.86 -8.84 -11.44
C CYS A 36 6.08 -9.00 -9.92
N SER A 37 7.09 -8.31 -9.37
CA SER A 37 7.44 -8.33 -7.94
C SER A 37 7.89 -6.95 -7.44
N PHE A 38 7.98 -6.77 -6.13
CA PHE A 38 8.58 -5.56 -5.55
C PHE A 38 10.10 -5.55 -5.75
N LYS A 39 10.66 -4.37 -6.05
CA LYS A 39 12.11 -4.17 -6.11
C LYS A 39 12.74 -4.37 -4.73
N ALA A 40 13.43 -5.48 -4.51
CA ALA A 40 13.89 -5.91 -3.17
C ALA A 40 14.70 -4.87 -2.38
N GLY A 41 15.60 -4.13 -3.03
CA GLY A 41 16.45 -3.13 -2.38
C GLY A 41 15.82 -1.75 -2.18
N ASP A 42 14.71 -1.48 -2.87
CA ASP A 42 14.05 -0.17 -2.88
C ASP A 42 12.57 -0.33 -3.29
N PRO A 43 11.74 -0.99 -2.46
CA PRO A 43 10.39 -1.39 -2.85
C PRO A 43 9.39 -0.23 -2.83
N LEU A 44 9.75 0.91 -2.24
CA LEU A 44 8.86 2.06 -2.09
C LEU A 44 9.63 3.37 -2.32
N HIS A 45 9.21 4.12 -3.32
CA HIS A 45 9.67 5.47 -3.59
C HIS A 45 8.75 6.49 -2.92
N VAL A 46 9.34 7.45 -2.20
CA VAL A 46 8.61 8.51 -1.51
C VAL A 46 9.06 9.86 -2.06
N TYR A 47 8.12 10.66 -2.53
CA TYR A 47 8.38 11.98 -3.11
C TYR A 47 7.24 12.96 -2.83
N TRP A 48 7.54 14.25 -2.96
CA TRP A 48 6.56 15.32 -2.95
C TRP A 48 5.96 15.54 -4.34
N ILE A 49 4.67 15.82 -4.38
CA ILE A 49 4.01 16.57 -5.45
C ILE A 49 3.69 17.95 -4.89
N LYS A 50 4.34 18.98 -5.44
CA LYS A 50 4.15 20.37 -5.02
C LYS A 50 3.13 21.05 -5.93
N ILE A 51 1.91 21.21 -5.42
CA ILE A 51 0.75 21.66 -6.21
C ILE A 51 0.69 23.19 -6.32
N ASN A 52 1.39 23.93 -5.45
CA ASN A 52 1.39 25.38 -5.44
C ASN A 52 1.75 25.98 -6.83
N SER A 53 0.85 26.78 -7.39
CA SER A 53 0.95 27.34 -8.74
C SER A 53 2.18 28.22 -8.96
N GLU A 54 2.61 29.02 -7.98
CA GLU A 54 3.84 29.82 -8.08
C GLU A 54 5.10 28.94 -8.10
N HIS A 55 5.07 27.80 -7.40
CA HIS A 55 6.16 26.84 -7.43
C HIS A 55 6.25 26.15 -8.80
N VAL A 56 5.11 25.69 -9.31
CA VAL A 56 5.02 25.07 -10.65
C VAL A 56 5.46 26.06 -11.73
N ALA A 57 4.97 27.30 -11.71
CA ALA A 57 5.35 28.33 -12.68
C ALA A 57 6.86 28.60 -12.69
N ARG A 58 7.50 28.68 -11.52
CA ARG A 58 8.96 28.83 -11.41
C ARG A 58 9.73 27.63 -11.97
N ARG A 59 9.26 26.41 -11.74
CA ARG A 59 9.87 25.19 -12.32
C ARG A 59 9.74 25.17 -13.83
N ARG A 60 8.55 25.48 -14.35
CA ARG A 60 8.31 25.58 -15.81
C ARG A 60 9.18 26.65 -16.46
N ALA A 61 9.39 27.80 -15.80
CA ALA A 61 10.32 28.83 -16.27
C ALA A 61 11.78 28.37 -16.35
N ARG A 62 12.17 27.33 -15.60
CA ARG A 62 13.49 26.69 -15.65
C ARG A 62 13.55 25.46 -16.57
N GLY A 63 12.45 25.14 -17.28
CA GLY A 63 12.36 23.96 -18.15
C GLY A 63 12.10 22.64 -17.42
N GLU A 64 11.83 22.67 -16.11
CA GLU A 64 11.48 21.47 -15.34
C GLU A 64 10.01 21.10 -15.60
N LEU A 65 9.77 20.00 -16.31
CA LEU A 65 8.42 19.55 -16.71
C LEU A 65 7.76 18.59 -15.71
N GLU A 66 8.53 18.01 -14.78
CA GLU A 66 8.02 17.12 -13.76
C GLU A 66 7.66 17.87 -12.47
N ASP A 67 6.59 17.45 -11.82
CA ASP A 67 6.10 18.02 -10.55
C ASP A 67 6.56 17.22 -9.32
N THR A 68 7.29 16.14 -9.55
CA THR A 68 7.93 15.32 -8.52
C THR A 68 9.12 16.05 -7.92
N CYS A 69 9.22 15.99 -6.59
CA CYS A 69 10.31 16.55 -5.81
C CYS A 69 10.78 15.53 -4.79
N GLU A 70 12.04 15.13 -4.84
CA GLU A 70 12.63 14.23 -3.84
C GLU A 70 12.53 14.81 -2.42
N LEU A 71 12.26 13.93 -1.45
CA LEU A 71 12.38 14.31 -0.03
C LEU A 71 13.84 14.58 0.30
N SER A 72 14.09 15.70 0.95
CA SER A 72 15.37 16.00 1.59
C SER A 72 15.69 15.00 2.70
N MET A 73 16.96 14.93 3.10
CA MET A 73 17.41 14.06 4.20
C MET A 73 16.65 14.31 5.50
N ILE A 74 16.27 15.57 5.77
CA ILE A 74 15.47 15.92 6.95
C ILE A 74 14.06 15.37 6.81
N GLU A 75 13.39 15.60 5.68
CA GLU A 75 12.02 15.12 5.44
C GLU A 75 11.90 13.59 5.49
N ARG A 76 12.92 12.87 4.99
CA ARG A 76 13.01 11.40 5.06
C ARG A 76 13.11 10.87 6.49
N ASN A 77 13.61 11.68 7.41
CA ASN A 77 13.78 11.30 8.82
C ASN A 77 12.70 11.91 9.74
N LEU A 78 11.66 12.54 9.16
CA LEU A 78 10.55 13.17 9.87
C LEU A 78 9.22 12.52 9.48
N ALA A 79 8.11 13.22 9.70
CA ALA A 79 6.72 12.80 9.48
C ALA A 79 6.43 12.08 8.16
N TYR A 80 7.21 12.33 7.11
CA TYR A 80 6.96 11.84 5.75
C TYR A 80 7.78 10.60 5.39
N GLY A 81 8.80 10.27 6.18
CA GLY A 81 9.67 9.13 5.91
C GLY A 81 8.94 7.79 6.02
N CYS A 82 9.32 6.84 5.17
CA CYS A 82 8.92 5.44 5.29
C CYS A 82 10.11 4.54 4.97
N LYS A 83 10.34 3.54 5.81
CA LYS A 83 11.26 2.44 5.54
C LYS A 83 10.45 1.24 5.07
N ALA A 84 10.68 0.82 3.83
CA ALA A 84 10.01 -0.35 3.27
C ALA A 84 11.03 -1.47 3.01
N ALA A 85 10.64 -2.71 3.30
CA ALA A 85 11.46 -3.88 3.04
C ALA A 85 10.60 -5.07 2.63
N VAL A 86 11.04 -5.80 1.60
CA VAL A 86 10.46 -7.11 1.28
C VAL A 86 10.72 -8.05 2.45
N ILE A 87 9.65 -8.66 2.96
CA ILE A 87 9.72 -9.57 4.09
C ILE A 87 10.04 -10.97 3.55
N ARG A 88 10.84 -11.75 4.27
CA ARG A 88 11.03 -13.18 3.97
C ARG A 88 9.95 -14.01 4.66
N LYS A 89 9.63 -15.18 4.11
CA LYS A 89 8.56 -16.06 4.62
C LYS A 89 8.65 -16.35 6.13
N ASP A 90 9.86 -16.64 6.61
CA ASP A 90 10.16 -16.90 8.02
C ASP A 90 9.88 -15.67 8.91
N LYS A 91 10.22 -14.49 8.41
CA LYS A 91 9.97 -13.22 9.11
C LYS A 91 8.51 -12.82 9.05
N PHE A 92 7.78 -13.16 7.97
CA PHE A 92 6.38 -12.80 7.82
C PHE A 92 5.52 -13.45 8.91
N VAL A 93 5.77 -14.71 9.26
CA VAL A 93 5.09 -15.36 10.40
C VAL A 93 5.31 -14.58 11.69
N SER A 94 6.51 -14.04 11.91
CA SER A 94 6.82 -13.24 13.10
C SER A 94 6.24 -11.82 13.03
N GLU A 95 5.89 -11.30 11.86
CA GLU A 95 5.20 -10.02 11.71
C GLU A 95 3.69 -10.18 11.93
N VAL A 96 3.09 -11.28 11.46
CA VAL A 96 1.67 -11.62 11.70
C VAL A 96 1.43 -12.03 13.15
N LEU A 97 2.34 -12.81 13.73
CA LEU A 97 2.30 -13.28 15.11
C LEU A 97 3.50 -12.71 15.88
N PRO A 98 3.43 -11.45 16.34
CA PRO A 98 4.57 -10.74 16.91
C PRO A 98 5.03 -11.35 18.23
N ASP A 99 4.09 -11.79 19.07
CA ASP A 99 4.39 -12.31 20.39
C ASP A 99 4.71 -13.82 20.35
N ARG A 100 5.60 -14.24 21.26
CA ARG A 100 6.05 -15.64 21.33
C ARG A 100 4.93 -16.59 21.76
N ALA A 101 3.98 -16.11 22.54
CA ALA A 101 2.86 -16.90 23.04
C ALA A 101 1.91 -17.27 21.89
N SER A 102 1.52 -16.30 21.06
CA SER A 102 0.69 -16.49 19.87
C SER A 102 1.36 -17.42 18.87
N ARG A 103 2.68 -17.32 18.66
CA ARG A 103 3.41 -18.27 17.80
C ARG A 103 3.44 -19.69 18.35
N ALA A 104 3.54 -19.86 19.67
CA ALA A 104 3.51 -21.17 20.30
C ALA A 104 2.10 -21.79 20.35
N ALA A 105 1.06 -20.94 20.41
CA ALA A 105 -0.34 -21.34 20.44
C ALA A 105 -0.96 -21.53 19.04
N ALA A 106 -0.32 -21.02 18.00
CA ALA A 106 -0.80 -21.12 16.63
C ALA A 106 -0.91 -22.59 16.17
N SER A 107 -2.04 -22.94 15.58
CA SER A 107 -2.24 -24.27 15.00
C SER A 107 -1.37 -24.44 13.74
N LYS A 108 -1.11 -25.70 13.37
CA LYS A 108 -0.41 -26.02 12.12
C LYS A 108 -1.13 -25.42 10.90
N GLU A 109 -2.47 -25.51 10.89
CA GLU A 109 -3.34 -24.95 9.84
C GLU A 109 -3.20 -23.43 9.73
N MET A 110 -3.13 -22.71 10.87
CA MET A 110 -2.93 -21.27 10.87
C MET A 110 -1.57 -20.88 10.28
N ILE A 111 -0.51 -21.60 10.66
CA ILE A 111 0.85 -21.34 10.13
C ILE A 111 0.91 -21.64 8.62
N GLU A 112 0.23 -22.69 8.17
CA GLU A 112 0.12 -23.03 6.75
C GLU A 112 -0.65 -21.96 5.97
N ALA A 113 -1.78 -21.47 6.50
CA ALA A 113 -2.53 -20.37 5.92
C ALA A 113 -1.70 -19.08 5.81
N ILE A 114 -0.91 -18.73 6.83
CA ILE A 114 0.03 -17.60 6.76
C ILE A 114 1.06 -17.82 5.65
N GLY A 115 1.52 -19.06 5.47
CA GLY A 115 2.43 -19.44 4.39
C GLY A 115 1.84 -19.24 3.00
N LEU A 116 0.58 -19.59 2.81
CA LEU A 116 -0.14 -19.38 1.55
C LEU A 116 -0.33 -17.89 1.25
N VAL A 117 -0.72 -17.10 2.25
CA VAL A 117 -0.83 -15.63 2.13
C VAL A 117 0.51 -15.01 1.73
N TYR A 118 1.61 -15.51 2.28
CA TYR A 118 2.94 -15.05 1.88
C TYR A 118 3.25 -15.37 0.42
N ASP A 119 3.00 -16.60 -0.01
CA ASP A 119 3.33 -17.05 -1.37
C ASP A 119 2.53 -16.29 -2.42
N GLU A 120 1.27 -15.96 -2.12
CA GLU A 120 0.38 -15.18 -2.98
C GLU A 120 0.84 -13.72 -3.11
N PHE A 121 1.05 -13.02 -1.98
CA PHE A 121 1.22 -11.56 -1.99
C PHE A 121 2.67 -11.08 -1.95
N GLN A 122 3.60 -11.90 -1.48
CA GLN A 122 5.01 -11.55 -1.25
C GLN A 122 5.17 -10.17 -0.57
N PRO A 123 4.62 -10.01 0.65
CA PRO A 123 4.39 -8.71 1.25
C PRO A 123 5.67 -7.92 1.55
N CYS A 124 5.56 -6.60 1.42
CA CYS A 124 6.53 -5.65 1.97
C CYS A 124 6.04 -5.10 3.32
N VAL A 125 6.93 -4.94 4.30
CA VAL A 125 6.61 -4.17 5.51
C VAL A 125 7.04 -2.73 5.31
N CYS A 126 6.11 -1.81 5.53
CA CYS A 126 6.30 -0.37 5.55
C CYS A 126 6.26 0.11 7.01
N ARG A 127 7.33 0.77 7.45
CA ARG A 127 7.43 1.43 8.76
C ARG A 127 7.54 2.93 8.54
N PHE A 128 6.46 3.63 8.81
CA PHE A 128 6.38 5.08 8.70
C PHE A 128 7.11 5.72 9.88
N VAL A 129 7.90 6.76 9.64
CA VAL A 129 8.63 7.46 10.70
C VAL A 129 7.65 8.10 11.69
N ALA A 130 6.52 8.63 11.20
CA ALA A 130 5.45 9.19 12.03
C ALA A 130 4.75 8.18 12.95
N ALA A 131 4.90 6.88 12.68
CA ALA A 131 4.27 5.80 13.45
C ALA A 131 5.14 4.53 13.36
N SER A 132 6.37 4.61 13.88
CA SER A 132 7.40 3.57 13.64
C SER A 132 7.09 2.19 14.22
N SER A 133 6.26 2.11 15.26
CA SER A 133 5.76 0.87 15.85
C SER A 133 4.58 0.27 15.09
N TRP A 134 3.98 1.02 14.16
CA TRP A 134 2.85 0.56 13.36
C TRP A 134 3.36 -0.15 12.10
N ALA A 135 3.15 -1.46 12.07
CA ALA A 135 3.46 -2.28 10.90
C ALA A 135 2.34 -2.14 9.87
N VAL A 136 2.69 -1.64 8.69
CA VAL A 136 1.80 -1.59 7.53
C VAL A 136 2.34 -2.55 6.49
N TRP A 137 1.51 -3.43 5.96
CA TRP A 137 1.90 -4.35 4.89
C TRP A 137 1.47 -3.80 3.54
N MET A 138 2.41 -3.68 2.62
CA MET A 138 2.15 -3.34 1.23
C MET A 138 2.06 -4.65 0.44
N LEU A 139 0.89 -4.90 -0.14
CA LEU A 139 0.54 -6.12 -0.86
C LEU A 139 0.36 -5.80 -2.34
N ARG A 140 0.81 -6.72 -3.19
CA ARG A 140 0.60 -6.67 -4.64
C ARG A 140 -0.55 -7.61 -4.98
N LEU A 141 -1.64 -7.08 -5.52
CA LEU A 141 -2.78 -7.86 -5.99
C LEU A 141 -2.60 -8.19 -7.46
N SER A 142 -2.77 -9.47 -7.80
CA SER A 142 -2.77 -9.92 -9.19
C SER A 142 -3.82 -9.16 -10.01
N PRO A 143 -3.54 -8.85 -11.28
CA PRO A 143 -4.54 -8.36 -12.23
C PRO A 143 -5.84 -9.14 -12.13
N LEU A 144 -6.97 -8.44 -12.02
CA LEU A 144 -8.28 -9.09 -12.12
C LEU A 144 -8.45 -9.57 -13.56
N VAL A 145 -8.38 -10.89 -13.76
CA VAL A 145 -8.72 -11.55 -15.01
C VAL A 145 -10.19 -11.95 -14.90
N GLU A 146 -11.09 -11.26 -15.60
CA GLU A 146 -12.46 -11.76 -15.75
C GLU A 146 -12.43 -12.90 -16.78
N GLY A 147 -12.23 -14.12 -16.30
CA GLY A 147 -12.45 -15.39 -16.99
C GLY A 147 -13.38 -16.27 -16.16
N GLU A 148 -13.91 -17.37 -16.72
CA GLU A 148 -14.96 -18.23 -16.14
C GLU A 148 -14.74 -18.65 -14.66
N ASP A 149 -13.50 -18.62 -14.15
CA ASP A 149 -13.16 -18.90 -12.76
C ASP A 149 -13.46 -17.76 -11.75
N ALA A 150 -13.70 -16.53 -12.20
CA ALA A 150 -14.08 -15.41 -11.33
C ALA A 150 -15.48 -15.58 -10.72
N ALA A 151 -16.34 -16.40 -11.32
CA ALA A 151 -17.65 -16.76 -10.77
C ALA A 151 -17.54 -17.68 -9.54
N THR A 152 -16.40 -18.38 -9.35
CA THR A 152 -16.24 -19.39 -8.31
C THR A 152 -15.75 -18.80 -6.98
N SER A 153 -15.19 -17.59 -6.96
CA SER A 153 -14.69 -16.94 -5.73
C SER A 153 -15.64 -15.88 -5.12
N VAL A 154 -16.76 -15.57 -5.78
CA VAL A 154 -17.76 -14.59 -5.28
C VAL A 154 -19.15 -15.20 -5.06
N ALA A 155 -19.38 -16.48 -5.39
CA ALA A 155 -20.66 -17.13 -5.16
C ALA A 155 -20.83 -17.64 -3.71
N LEU A 156 -20.96 -16.72 -2.76
CA LEU A 156 -21.73 -16.98 -1.55
C LEU A 156 -23.01 -16.12 -1.60
N SER A 157 -24.14 -16.79 -1.82
CA SER A 157 -25.52 -16.30 -1.70
C SER A 157 -26.01 -15.39 -2.83
N THR A 158 -26.82 -15.93 -3.74
CA THR A 158 -28.26 -15.62 -3.89
C THR A 158 -28.82 -16.45 -5.04
N GLU A 159 -29.66 -17.43 -4.73
CA GLU A 159 -30.54 -18.10 -5.71
C GLU A 159 -31.65 -17.11 -6.12
N SER A 160 -31.91 -16.94 -7.43
CA SER A 160 -33.27 -16.94 -8.02
C SER A 160 -33.26 -16.60 -9.53
N GLU A 161 -33.60 -17.63 -10.32
CA GLU A 161 -34.30 -17.71 -11.60
C GLU A 161 -34.23 -16.63 -12.72
N ALA A 162 -33.68 -17.10 -13.85
CA ALA A 162 -34.26 -17.21 -15.21
C ALA A 162 -34.38 -15.98 -16.17
N SER A 163 -33.59 -15.99 -17.27
CA SER A 163 -34.01 -16.15 -18.70
C SER A 163 -32.86 -15.76 -19.70
N PRO A 164 -33.00 -15.96 -21.04
CA PRO A 164 -32.58 -17.10 -21.90
C PRO A 164 -31.24 -16.88 -22.68
N PRO A 165 -30.69 -17.89 -23.41
CA PRO A 165 -29.33 -17.83 -23.96
C PRO A 165 -29.27 -17.22 -25.37
N CYS A 166 -28.41 -16.23 -25.56
CA CYS A 166 -28.02 -15.76 -26.89
C CYS A 166 -26.64 -16.34 -27.25
N ARG A 167 -26.62 -17.15 -28.31
CA ARG A 167 -25.43 -17.69 -28.99
C ARG A 167 -24.78 -16.62 -29.88
N GLY A 168 -23.45 -16.61 -29.88
CA GLY A 168 -22.57 -15.81 -30.74
C GLY A 168 -21.70 -14.94 -29.84
N GLY A 169 -20.41 -15.21 -29.61
CA GLY A 169 -19.40 -15.63 -30.59
C GLY A 169 -18.50 -14.43 -30.88
N GLU A 170 -17.90 -13.85 -29.84
CA GLU A 170 -16.78 -12.91 -29.87
C GLU A 170 -16.16 -12.93 -28.45
N GLU A 171 -14.97 -13.52 -28.31
CA GLU A 171 -14.14 -13.41 -27.11
C GLU A 171 -13.72 -11.94 -26.93
N HIS A 172 -14.59 -11.14 -26.33
CA HIS A 172 -14.21 -9.86 -25.76
C HIS A 172 -13.51 -10.12 -24.43
N ALA A 173 -12.23 -10.52 -24.50
CA ALA A 173 -11.35 -10.41 -23.35
C ALA A 173 -11.31 -8.94 -22.92
N LEU A 174 -11.87 -8.63 -21.75
CA LEU A 174 -11.73 -7.31 -21.15
C LEU A 174 -10.24 -6.98 -21.01
N PRO A 175 -9.84 -5.71 -21.18
CA PRO A 175 -8.44 -5.35 -21.05
C PRO A 175 -7.93 -5.79 -19.67
N PRO A 176 -6.79 -6.50 -19.60
CA PRO A 176 -6.24 -6.95 -18.33
C PRO A 176 -6.05 -5.72 -17.44
N ARG A 177 -6.70 -5.72 -16.27
CA ARG A 177 -6.59 -4.60 -15.33
C ARG A 177 -5.18 -4.57 -14.77
N ASP A 178 -4.63 -3.37 -14.58
CA ASP A 178 -3.32 -3.21 -13.96
C ASP A 178 -3.26 -3.86 -12.57
N THR A 179 -2.09 -4.41 -12.23
CA THR A 179 -1.78 -4.83 -10.85
C THR A 179 -2.06 -3.69 -9.89
N VAL A 180 -2.84 -3.98 -8.85
CA VAL A 180 -3.16 -3.01 -7.80
C VAL A 180 -2.25 -3.25 -6.61
N VAL A 181 -1.61 -2.20 -6.12
CA VAL A 181 -0.86 -2.24 -4.87
C VAL A 181 -1.68 -1.60 -3.77
N VAL A 182 -1.88 -2.34 -2.68
CA VAL A 182 -2.65 -1.90 -1.51
C VAL A 182 -1.77 -1.88 -0.27
N MET A 183 -2.10 -1.01 0.68
CA MET A 183 -1.51 -1.03 2.01
C MET A 183 -2.57 -1.51 3.00
N VAL A 184 -2.22 -2.48 3.83
CA VAL A 184 -3.10 -3.12 4.81
C VAL A 184 -2.46 -3.03 6.18
N ALA A 185 -3.25 -2.72 7.20
CA ALA A 185 -2.77 -2.68 8.57
C ALA A 185 -3.91 -2.95 9.57
N MET A 186 -3.54 -3.23 10.82
CA MET A 186 -4.50 -3.23 11.92
C MET A 186 -4.90 -1.79 12.24
N VAL A 187 -6.20 -1.52 12.17
CA VAL A 187 -6.85 -0.24 12.51
C VAL A 187 -7.95 -0.54 13.51
N ASP A 188 -7.80 -0.06 14.74
CA ASP A 188 -8.73 -0.32 15.87
C ASP A 188 -9.05 -1.82 16.06
N GLY A 189 -8.01 -2.66 15.97
CA GLY A 189 -8.13 -4.12 16.13
C GLY A 189 -8.70 -4.86 14.91
N GLN A 190 -8.97 -4.18 13.79
CA GLN A 190 -9.45 -4.80 12.56
C GLN A 190 -8.43 -4.68 11.42
N LEU A 191 -8.25 -5.77 10.67
CA LEU A 191 -7.40 -5.76 9.47
C LEU A 191 -8.10 -4.94 8.38
N SER A 192 -7.48 -3.83 7.97
CA SER A 192 -8.11 -2.84 7.10
C SER A 192 -7.19 -2.42 5.96
N VAL A 193 -7.77 -2.17 4.78
CA VAL A 193 -7.08 -1.48 3.67
C VAL A 193 -7.00 0.00 4.01
N LEU A 194 -5.81 0.58 3.94
CA LEU A 194 -5.58 1.98 4.23
C LEU A 194 -6.04 2.87 3.07
N GLU A 195 -6.84 3.88 3.40
CA GLU A 195 -7.34 4.86 2.43
C GLU A 195 -6.67 6.21 2.62
N LYS A 196 -6.67 6.72 3.85
CA LYS A 196 -6.16 8.06 4.18
C LYS A 196 -5.40 8.04 5.49
N VAL A 197 -4.30 8.80 5.53
CA VAL A 197 -3.52 9.01 6.74
C VAL A 197 -3.25 10.50 6.91
N TYR A 198 -3.61 11.02 8.08
CA TYR A 198 -3.31 12.39 8.49
C TYR A 198 -2.23 12.37 9.55
N VAL A 199 -1.24 13.26 9.42
CA VAL A 199 -0.15 13.38 10.39
C VAL A 199 -0.18 14.78 10.98
N ALA A 200 -0.46 14.87 12.27
CA ALA A 200 -0.35 16.10 13.02
C ALA A 200 1.09 16.25 13.52
N SER A 201 1.76 17.33 13.12
CA SER A 201 3.11 17.66 13.56
C SER A 201 3.20 19.10 14.05
N VAL A 202 4.02 19.31 15.08
CA VAL A 202 4.32 20.62 15.63
C VAL A 202 5.56 21.16 14.94
N GLU A 203 5.41 22.34 14.33
CA GLU A 203 6.54 23.05 13.76
C GLU A 203 7.48 23.50 14.90
N PRO A 204 8.80 23.25 14.77
CA PRO A 204 9.77 23.61 15.77
C PRO A 204 9.88 25.14 15.89
N LYS A 205 10.09 25.64 17.12
CA LYS A 205 10.27 27.09 17.36
C LYS A 205 11.64 27.59 16.93
N HIS A 206 12.61 26.70 16.82
CA HIS A 206 13.99 27.01 16.43
C HIS A 206 14.48 26.08 15.32
N PHE A 207 15.32 26.59 14.43
CA PHE A 207 15.80 25.87 13.24
C PHE A 207 16.59 24.58 13.53
N TYR A 208 17.11 24.42 14.76
CA TYR A 208 17.84 23.23 15.20
C TYR A 208 16.95 22.17 15.86
N GLN A 209 15.66 22.47 16.09
CA GLN A 209 14.70 21.51 16.61
C GLN A 209 14.03 20.80 15.44
N LEU A 210 13.85 19.48 15.56
CA LEU A 210 13.13 18.69 14.58
C LEU A 210 11.61 18.79 14.85
N PRO A 211 10.77 18.86 13.79
CA PRO A 211 9.32 18.75 13.95
C PRO A 211 8.94 17.48 14.72
N LYS A 212 8.05 17.63 15.68
CA LYS A 212 7.55 16.51 16.49
C LYS A 212 6.18 16.07 15.95
N VAL A 213 6.01 14.78 15.68
CA VAL A 213 4.69 14.22 15.39
C VAL A 213 3.93 14.08 16.71
N GLU A 214 2.72 14.62 16.77
CA GLU A 214 1.84 14.47 17.95
C GLU A 214 0.98 13.23 17.83
N TYR A 215 0.35 13.05 16.68
CA TYR A 215 -0.50 11.92 16.39
C TYR A 215 -0.64 11.67 14.89
N VAL A 216 -1.08 10.47 14.57
CA VAL A 216 -1.46 10.02 13.24
C VAL A 216 -2.91 9.56 13.31
N GLU A 217 -3.74 10.04 12.39
CA GLU A 217 -5.10 9.55 12.19
C GLU A 217 -5.12 8.67 10.95
N VAL A 218 -5.65 7.47 11.10
CA VAL A 218 -5.67 6.45 10.07
C VAL A 218 -7.13 6.16 9.74
N HIS A 219 -7.44 6.22 8.46
CA HIS A 219 -8.74 5.83 7.92
C HIS A 219 -8.54 4.68 6.94
N GLY A 220 -9.39 3.68 7.04
CA GLY A 220 -9.38 2.52 6.16
C GLY A 220 -10.75 1.89 6.01
N THR A 221 -10.76 0.76 5.33
CA THR A 221 -11.94 -0.09 5.17
C THR A 221 -11.60 -1.50 5.65
N SER A 222 -12.42 -2.03 6.55
CA SER A 222 -12.27 -3.37 7.13
C SER A 222 -12.34 -4.43 6.04
N LEU A 223 -11.36 -5.34 5.99
CA LEU A 223 -11.37 -6.46 5.04
C LEU A 223 -12.45 -7.50 5.35
N GLU A 224 -12.86 -7.61 6.62
CA GLU A 224 -13.85 -8.58 7.05
C GLU A 224 -15.28 -8.08 6.78
N THR A 225 -15.55 -6.81 7.08
CA THR A 225 -16.92 -6.27 7.07
C THR A 225 -17.20 -5.30 5.94
N GLY A 226 -16.17 -4.78 5.28
CA GLY A 226 -16.29 -3.66 4.33
C GLY A 226 -16.68 -2.33 4.96
N ALA A 227 -16.78 -2.24 6.29
CA ALA A 227 -17.12 -1.01 7.01
C ALA A 227 -15.90 -0.07 7.14
N PRO A 228 -16.12 1.25 7.22
CA PRO A 228 -15.03 2.19 7.45
C PRO A 228 -14.44 1.99 8.84
N THR A 229 -13.10 2.02 8.93
CA THR A 229 -12.33 1.93 10.17
C THR A 229 -11.55 3.22 10.41
N TYR A 230 -11.35 3.54 11.69
CA TYR A 230 -10.65 4.75 12.12
C TYR A 230 -9.82 4.47 13.37
N GLU A 231 -8.58 4.95 13.38
CA GLU A 231 -7.74 4.91 14.58
C GLU A 231 -6.88 6.17 14.70
N LYS A 232 -6.82 6.72 15.91
CA LYS A 232 -5.90 7.82 16.26
C LYS A 232 -4.75 7.29 17.10
N ARG A 233 -3.55 7.27 16.53
CA ARG A 233 -2.32 6.78 17.16
C ARG A 233 -1.48 7.96 17.63
N ARG A 234 -1.05 7.96 18.90
CA ARG A 234 -0.06 8.93 19.39
C ARG A 234 1.35 8.44 19.04
N SER A 235 2.18 9.35 18.52
CA SER A 235 3.59 9.07 18.17
C SER A 235 4.52 9.14 19.37
#